data_AF-A0A511UZD8-F1
#
_entry.id   AF-A0A511UZD8-F1
#
_cell.length_a   1.000
_cell.length_b   1.000
_cell.length_c   1.000
_cell.angle_alpha   90.00
_cell.angle_beta   90.00
_cell.angle_gamma   90.00
#
_symmetry.space_group_name_H-M   'P 1'
#
loop_
_entity.id
_entity.type
_entity.pdbx_description
1 polymer ?
#
loop_
_entity_poly.entity_id
_entity_poly.type
_entity_poly.pdbx_seq_one_letter_code
_entity_poly.pdbx_strand_id
1 'polypeptide(L)'
;MYRNEHGFTMIETLIATSIILMLIITMIPIISLMNTEKKLRLERLEFMNSLHDALQPYLWMEQPIPHTYQKNIDLKPVTFSFVREGNMIKGCVEWNNVKQTEERVCLYGIPEK
;
A
#
# COMPACT_ATOMS: atom_id res chain seq x y z
N MET A 1 23.87 60.12 16.84
CA MET A 1 23.00 59.31 17.71
C MET A 1 23.01 57.89 17.15
N TYR A 2 23.93 57.05 17.64
CA TYR A 2 24.08 55.67 17.15
C TYR A 2 22.93 54.84 17.69
N ARG A 3 21.97 54.51 16.84
CA ARG A 3 20.77 53.75 17.18
C ARG A 3 21.13 52.27 17.10
N ASN A 4 21.02 51.57 18.22
CA ASN A 4 21.50 50.20 18.37
C ASN A 4 20.49 49.25 17.68
N GLU A 5 20.72 48.92 16.40
CA GLU A 5 19.75 48.18 15.56
C GLU A 5 19.89 46.64 15.64
N HIS A 6 20.81 46.13 16.47
CA HIS A 6 21.10 44.70 16.59
C HIS A 6 19.90 43.83 17.05
N GLY A 7 18.96 44.41 17.81
CA GLY A 7 17.75 43.70 18.23
C GLY A 7 16.74 43.47 17.09
N PHE A 8 16.72 44.36 16.09
CA PHE A 8 15.83 44.23 14.93
C PHE A 8 16.25 43.04 14.04
N THR A 9 17.55 42.91 13.77
CA THR A 9 18.11 41.77 13.01
C THR A 9 17.93 40.44 13.75
N MET A 10 17.98 40.44 15.09
CA MET A 10 17.74 39.24 15.89
C MET A 10 16.29 38.76 15.80
N ILE A 11 15.31 39.66 15.83
CA ILE A 11 13.90 39.30 15.68
C ILE A 11 13.60 38.81 14.26
N GLU A 12 14.14 39.50 13.24
CA GLU A 12 13.98 39.11 11.85
C GLU A 12 14.52 37.70 11.57
N THR A 13 15.72 37.40 12.07
CA THR A 13 16.32 36.05 11.95
C THR A 13 15.54 34.99 12.73
N LEU A 14 15.01 35.31 13.91
CA LEU A 14 14.13 34.41 14.67
C LEU A 14 12.84 34.09 13.92
N ILE A 15 12.21 35.08 13.28
CA ILE A 15 11.00 34.86 12.49
C ILE A 15 11.31 34.01 11.27
N ALA A 16 12.38 34.33 10.53
CA ALA A 16 12.79 33.57 9.35
C ALA A 16 13.11 32.10 9.67
N THR A 17 13.87 31.86 10.74
CA THR A 17 14.21 30.51 11.20
C THR A 17 12.97 29.74 11.66
N SER A 18 12.03 30.40 12.35
CA SER A 18 10.77 29.77 12.80
C SER A 18 9.91 29.29 11.62
N ILE A 19 9.85 30.09 10.54
CA ILE A 19 9.14 29.71 9.31
C ILE A 19 9.82 28.49 8.67
N ILE A 20 11.14 28.49 8.56
CA ILE A 20 11.91 27.37 8.00
C ILE A 20 11.69 26.10 8.83
N LEU A 21 11.76 26.21 10.16
CA LEU A 21 11.49 25.09 11.07
C LEU A 21 10.08 24.53 10.88
N MET A 22 9.07 25.41 10.76
CA MET A 22 7.69 24.98 10.50
C MET A 22 7.56 24.23 9.17
N LEU A 23 8.22 24.69 8.12
CA LEU A 23 8.25 24.00 6.81
C LEU A 23 8.92 22.63 6.91
N ILE A 24 10.04 22.52 7.62
CA ILE A 24 10.76 21.26 7.80
C ILE A 24 9.89 20.26 8.59
N ILE A 25 9.31 20.70 9.71
CA ILE A 25 8.49 19.88 10.59
C ILE A 25 7.23 19.37 9.88
N THR A 26 6.68 20.14 8.93
CA THR A 26 5.51 19.72 8.15
C THR A 26 5.88 18.84 6.95
N MET A 27 6.95 19.15 6.22
CA MET A 27 7.33 18.40 5.02
C MET A 27 7.80 16.97 5.33
N ILE A 28 8.56 16.77 6.40
CA ILE A 28 9.07 15.45 6.78
C ILE A 28 7.94 14.40 6.95
N PRO A 29 6.92 14.62 7.79
CA PRO A 29 5.84 13.65 7.96
C PRO A 29 4.98 13.50 6.70
N ILE A 30 4.79 14.57 5.91
CA ILE A 30 4.04 14.50 4.65
C ILE A 30 4.73 13.56 3.66
N ILE A 31 6.04 13.70 3.47
CA ILE A 31 6.81 12.86 2.55
C ILE A 31 6.82 11.40 3.04
N SER A 32 7.00 11.19 4.34
CA SER A 32 6.97 9.86 4.96
C SER A 32 5.61 9.16 4.75
N LEU A 33 4.51 9.88 4.99
CA LEU A 33 3.16 9.38 4.78
C LEU A 33 2.93 9.04 3.31
N MET A 34 3.29 9.94 2.40
CA MET A 34 3.11 9.72 0.96
C MET A 34 3.86 8.50 0.45
N ASN A 35 5.09 8.27 0.92
CA ASN A 35 5.87 7.08 0.53
C ASN A 35 5.23 5.78 1.04
N THR A 36 4.69 5.80 2.25
CA THR A 36 3.98 4.65 2.83
C THR A 36 2.72 4.32 2.03
N GLU A 37 1.89 5.32 1.71
CA GLU A 37 0.68 5.14 0.92
C GLU A 37 0.96 4.66 -0.50
N LYS A 38 2.02 5.19 -1.14
CA LYS A 38 2.47 4.70 -2.46
C LYS A 38 2.86 3.22 -2.40
N LYS A 39 3.62 2.82 -1.39
CA LYS A 39 4.07 1.43 -1.23
C LYS A 39 2.88 0.48 -1.03
N LEU A 40 1.92 0.85 -0.19
CA LEU A 40 0.69 0.07 -0.01
C LEU A 40 -0.09 -0.12 -1.31
N ARG A 41 -0.23 0.94 -2.10
CA ARG A 41 -0.93 0.85 -3.40
C ARG A 41 -0.21 -0.07 -4.37
N LEU A 42 1.11 0.05 -4.47
CA LEU A 42 1.91 -0.78 -5.38
C LEU A 42 1.84 -2.26 -4.99
N GLU A 43 1.97 -2.58 -3.70
CA GLU A 43 1.82 -3.95 -3.19
C GLU A 43 0.44 -4.52 -3.51
N ARG A 44 -0.62 -3.73 -3.27
CA ARG A 44 -1.99 -4.14 -3.58
C ARG A 44 -2.18 -4.43 -5.09
N LEU A 45 -1.60 -3.60 -5.95
CA LEU A 45 -1.66 -3.80 -7.40
C LEU A 45 -0.93 -5.07 -7.82
N GLU A 46 0.26 -5.32 -7.27
CA GLU A 46 1.06 -6.51 -7.55
C GLU A 46 0.32 -7.80 -7.16
N PHE A 47 -0.28 -7.83 -5.96
CA PHE A 47 -1.05 -9.01 -5.52
C PHE A 47 -2.35 -9.18 -6.29
N MET A 48 -3.01 -8.09 -6.69
CA MET A 48 -4.21 -8.17 -7.52
C MET A 48 -3.88 -8.72 -8.90
N ASN A 49 -2.78 -8.29 -9.53
CA ASN A 49 -2.33 -8.85 -10.81
C ASN A 49 -1.94 -10.32 -10.67
N SER A 50 -1.18 -10.65 -9.63
CA SER A 50 -0.80 -12.04 -9.34
C SER A 50 -2.02 -12.94 -9.09
N LEU A 51 -3.03 -12.42 -8.40
CA LEU A 51 -4.29 -13.12 -8.16
C LEU A 51 -5.10 -13.28 -9.44
N HIS A 52 -5.11 -12.28 -10.32
CA HIS A 52 -5.77 -12.37 -11.62
C HIS A 52 -5.17 -13.50 -12.46
N ASP A 53 -3.83 -13.56 -12.57
CA ASP A 53 -3.13 -14.60 -13.30
C ASP A 53 -3.36 -15.98 -12.66
N ALA A 54 -3.36 -16.05 -11.33
CA ALA A 54 -3.64 -17.29 -10.60
C ALA A 54 -5.10 -17.74 -10.73
N LEU A 55 -6.04 -16.83 -11.00
CA LEU A 55 -7.47 -17.14 -11.16
C LEU A 55 -7.77 -17.72 -12.55
N GLN A 56 -7.02 -17.35 -13.60
CA GLN A 56 -7.27 -17.77 -14.98
C GLN A 56 -7.39 -19.31 -15.16
N PRO A 57 -6.50 -20.15 -14.58
CA PRO A 57 -6.63 -21.61 -14.70
C PRO A 57 -7.91 -22.16 -14.09
N TYR A 58 -8.43 -21.56 -13.01
CA TYR A 58 -9.68 -21.96 -12.39
C TYR A 58 -10.90 -21.60 -13.25
N LEU A 59 -10.79 -20.55 -14.06
CA LEU A 59 -11.85 -20.11 -14.98
C LEU A 59 -11.87 -20.90 -16.29
N TRP A 60 -10.71 -21.37 -16.77
CA TRP A 60 -10.58 -22.01 -18.09
C TRP A 60 -10.36 -23.52 -18.07
N MET A 61 -9.70 -24.09 -17.05
CA MET A 61 -9.23 -25.48 -17.06
C MET A 61 -9.86 -26.36 -15.98
N GLU A 62 -11.03 -25.99 -15.44
CA GLU A 62 -11.75 -26.71 -14.37
C GLU A 62 -10.81 -27.29 -13.28
N GLN A 63 -10.04 -26.43 -12.62
CA GLN A 63 -9.22 -26.87 -11.49
C GLN A 63 -10.06 -27.24 -10.25
N PRO A 64 -9.56 -28.16 -9.40
CA PRO A 64 -10.25 -28.54 -8.17
C PRO A 64 -10.32 -27.35 -7.20
N ILE A 65 -11.53 -27.09 -6.71
CA ILE A 65 -11.87 -26.03 -5.75
C ILE A 65 -12.67 -26.68 -4.60
N PRO A 66 -12.43 -26.35 -3.33
CA PRO A 66 -11.58 -25.26 -2.83
C PRO A 66 -10.08 -25.60 -2.87
N HIS A 67 -9.26 -24.59 -3.15
CA HIS A 67 -7.80 -24.71 -3.13
C HIS A 67 -7.19 -23.49 -2.45
N THR A 68 -6.29 -23.75 -1.49
CA THR A 68 -5.56 -22.71 -0.77
C THR A 68 -4.09 -23.05 -0.80
N TYR A 69 -3.26 -22.09 -1.17
CA TYR A 69 -1.80 -22.26 -1.15
C TYR A 69 -1.11 -20.97 -0.74
N GLN A 70 0.11 -21.13 -0.23
CA GLN A 70 0.98 -20.01 0.09
C GLN A 70 2.06 -19.86 -0.97
N LYS A 71 2.33 -18.61 -1.34
CA LYS A 71 3.41 -18.26 -2.25
C LYS A 71 4.15 -17.06 -1.67
N ASN A 72 5.47 -17.08 -1.78
CA ASN A 72 6.28 -15.91 -1.45
C ASN A 72 6.30 -14.97 -2.66
N ILE A 73 5.82 -13.74 -2.47
CA ILE A 73 5.93 -12.66 -3.44
C ILE A 73 6.72 -11.55 -2.76
N ASP A 74 7.84 -11.16 -3.36
CA ASP A 74 8.78 -10.18 -2.79
C ASP A 74 9.17 -10.45 -1.32
N LEU A 75 9.58 -11.71 -1.03
CA LEU A 75 9.96 -12.19 0.31
C LEU A 75 8.84 -12.14 1.37
N LYS A 76 7.59 -11.84 0.98
CA LYS A 76 6.43 -11.86 1.88
C LYS A 76 5.60 -13.12 1.67
N PRO A 77 5.20 -13.81 2.74
CA PRO A 77 4.26 -14.91 2.63
C PRO A 77 2.87 -14.36 2.29
N VAL A 78 2.33 -14.83 1.18
CA VAL A 78 1.01 -14.45 0.70
C VAL A 78 0.17 -15.71 0.58
N THR A 79 -1.06 -15.68 1.11
CA THR A 79 -1.99 -16.81 1.07
C THR A 79 -3.04 -16.58 -0.01
N PHE A 80 -3.10 -17.48 -0.98
CA PHE A 80 -4.13 -17.50 -2.01
C PHE A 80 -5.20 -18.53 -1.64
N SER A 81 -6.47 -18.17 -1.82
CA SER A 81 -7.62 -19.05 -1.57
C SER A 81 -8.63 -18.94 -2.71
N PHE A 82 -9.09 -20.08 -3.22
CA PHE A 82 -10.05 -20.17 -4.30
C PHE A 82 -11.27 -20.96 -3.83
N VAL A 83 -12.45 -20.38 -3.95
CA VAL A 83 -13.73 -20.98 -3.53
C VAL A 83 -14.78 -20.74 -4.59
N ARG A 84 -15.66 -21.73 -4.82
CA ARG A 84 -16.81 -21.58 -5.72
C ARG A 84 -17.99 -21.05 -4.91
N GLU A 85 -18.46 -19.86 -5.26
CA GLU A 85 -19.66 -19.23 -4.69
C GLU A 85 -20.74 -19.21 -5.77
N GLY A 86 -21.59 -20.24 -5.80
CA GLY A 86 -22.64 -20.40 -6.81
C GLY A 86 -22.06 -20.60 -8.21
N ASN A 87 -22.39 -19.68 -9.14
CA ASN A 87 -21.91 -19.70 -10.53
C ASN A 87 -20.58 -18.96 -10.72
N MET A 88 -19.99 -18.43 -9.65
CA MET A 88 -18.74 -17.66 -9.71
C MET A 88 -17.64 -18.35 -8.94
N ILE A 89 -16.40 -18.12 -9.37
CA ILE A 89 -15.19 -18.51 -8.66
C ILE A 89 -14.61 -17.26 -8.02
N LYS A 90 -14.45 -17.33 -6.70
CA LYS A 90 -13.83 -16.29 -5.88
C LYS A 90 -12.41 -16.69 -5.58
N GLY A 91 -11.46 -15.90 -6.07
CA GLY A 91 -10.06 -15.95 -5.65
C GLY A 91 -9.81 -14.83 -4.66
N CYS A 92 -9.23 -15.12 -3.50
CA CYS A 92 -8.81 -14.13 -2.52
C CYS A 92 -7.32 -14.29 -2.21
N VAL A 93 -6.66 -13.17 -1.97
CA VAL A 93 -5.27 -13.08 -1.57
C VAL A 93 -5.18 -12.34 -0.23
N GLU A 94 -4.47 -12.92 0.72
CA GLU A 94 -4.27 -12.43 2.09
C GLU A 94 -2.78 -12.26 2.37
N TRP A 95 -2.41 -11.11 2.91
CA TRP A 95 -1.02 -10.82 3.26
C TRP A 95 -0.94 -9.84 4.42
N ASN A 96 0.24 -9.74 5.04
CA ASN A 96 0.53 -8.72 6.02
C ASN A 96 1.19 -7.51 5.35
N ASN A 97 0.55 -6.34 5.43
CA ASN A 97 1.02 -5.14 4.74
C ASN A 97 2.19 -4.46 5.48
N VAL A 98 2.71 -3.36 4.91
CA VAL A 98 3.81 -2.57 5.54
C VAL A 98 3.43 -1.90 6.85
N LYS A 99 2.14 -1.78 7.15
CA LYS A 99 1.61 -1.28 8.42
C LYS A 99 1.41 -2.42 9.45
N GLN A 100 1.85 -3.64 9.14
CA GLN A 100 1.63 -4.85 9.94
C GLN A 100 0.15 -5.18 10.19
N THR A 101 -0.71 -4.76 9.28
CA THR A 101 -2.13 -5.13 9.29
C THR A 101 -2.41 -6.14 8.18
N GLU A 102 -3.21 -7.15 8.51
CA GLU A 102 -3.68 -8.13 7.54
C GLU A 102 -4.61 -7.46 6.53
N GLU A 103 -4.24 -7.55 5.25
CA GLU A 103 -5.04 -7.08 4.13
C GLU A 103 -5.53 -8.26 3.30
N ARG A 104 -6.74 -8.12 2.77
CA ARG A 104 -7.39 -9.11 1.90
C ARG A 104 -7.94 -8.43 0.67
N VAL A 105 -7.66 -9.00 -0.49
CA VAL A 105 -8.28 -8.61 -1.78
C VAL A 105 -8.88 -9.83 -2.43
N CYS A 106 -10.09 -9.70 -2.96
CA CYS A 106 -10.78 -10.77 -3.66
C CYS A 106 -11.18 -10.34 -5.07
N LEU A 107 -11.06 -11.27 -6.00
CA LEU A 107 -11.53 -11.16 -7.38
C LEU A 107 -12.54 -12.27 -7.65
N TYR A 108 -13.50 -11.97 -8.51
CA TYR A 108 -14.56 -12.89 -8.91
C TYR A 108 -14.48 -13.09 -10.42
N GLY A 109 -14.60 -14.33 -10.85
CA GLY A 109 -14.70 -14.68 -12.26
C GLY A 109 -15.84 -15.66 -12.52
N ILE A 110 -16.47 -15.52 -13.68
CA ILE A 110 -17.44 -16.49 -14.18
C ILE A 110 -16.66 -17.46 -15.06
N PRO A 111 -16.64 -18.77 -14.76
CA PRO A 111 -15.97 -19.73 -15.62
C PRO A 111 -16.66 -19.77 -16.99
N GLU A 112 -15.87 -19.78 -18.06
CA GLU A 112 -16.39 -20.03 -19.40
C GLU A 112 -16.72 -21.52 -19.49
N LYS A 113 -17.98 -21.84 -19.83
CA LYS A 113 -18.47 -23.21 -19.96
C LYS A 113 -17.92 -23.90 -21.20
#